data_AF-A0A7J6HJC3-F1
#
_entry.id   AF-A0A7J6HJC3-F1
#
_cell.length_a   1.000
_cell.length_b   1.000
_cell.length_c   1.000
_cell.angle_alpha   90.00
_cell.angle_beta   90.00
_cell.angle_gamma   90.00
#
_symmetry.space_group_name_H-M   'P 1'
#
loop_
_entity.id
_entity.type
_entity.pdbx_description
1 polymer ?
#
loop_
_entity_poly.entity_id
_entity_poly.type
_entity_poly.pdbx_seq_one_letter_code
_entity_poly.pdbx_strand_id
1 'polypeptide(L)'
;MSCLMINDIDAGLGRFGNTQMTVNNQIVVGTLMNLADNPTRVSVGQDWREQPNLEDIVNIVHRMYEKDGISKDEVINIVKTFPNQALDFYGALRSRTYDRSISKWVEDIGGVENLGNTLLKRKKLEKLPVFTPPKQTIEALLESGYSLIKEQKLIMETKLSKEYMKNMDD
;
A
#
# COMPACT_ATOMS: atom_id res chain seq x y z
N MET A 1 -39.44 -8.04 -1.49
CA MET A 1 -38.88 -8.33 -0.16
C MET A 1 -37.38 -8.45 -0.34
N SER A 2 -36.58 -7.68 0.39
CA SER A 2 -35.12 -7.66 0.28
C SER A 2 -34.52 -7.76 1.69
N CYS A 3 -33.48 -8.57 1.86
CA CYS A 3 -32.72 -8.68 3.10
C CYS A 3 -31.32 -8.05 2.93
N LEU A 4 -30.76 -7.56 4.03
CA LEU A 4 -29.37 -7.11 4.12
C LEU A 4 -28.51 -8.30 4.58
N MET A 5 -27.54 -8.69 3.74
CA MET A 5 -26.51 -9.67 4.07
C MET A 5 -25.18 -8.93 4.29
N ILE A 6 -24.63 -8.99 5.50
CA ILE A 6 -23.28 -8.49 5.81
C ILE A 6 -22.31 -9.66 5.64
N ASN A 7 -21.29 -9.50 4.81
CA ASN A 7 -20.27 -10.51 4.56
C ASN A 7 -18.87 -9.93 4.78
N ASP A 8 -17.91 -10.82 5.04
CA ASP A 8 -16.48 -10.50 5.27
C ASP A 8 -16.22 -9.63 6.51
N ILE A 9 -16.55 -10.17 7.69
CA ILE A 9 -16.21 -9.58 8.98
C ILE A 9 -14.76 -9.96 9.32
N ASP A 10 -13.89 -8.97 9.29
CA ASP A 10 -12.44 -9.09 9.52
C ASP A 10 -12.11 -9.63 10.94
N ALA A 11 -10.96 -10.27 11.12
CA ALA A 11 -10.59 -11.00 12.35
C ALA A 11 -10.45 -10.12 13.61
N GLY A 12 -10.50 -8.79 13.46
CA GLY A 12 -10.56 -7.81 14.56
C GLY A 12 -11.97 -7.61 15.15
N LEU A 13 -13.02 -8.07 14.46
CA LEU A 13 -14.41 -8.04 14.92
C LEU A 13 -14.74 -9.30 15.73
N GLY A 14 -14.14 -9.39 16.91
CA GLY A 14 -14.47 -10.43 17.89
C GLY A 14 -13.42 -10.57 18.97
N ARG A 15 -13.68 -11.46 19.93
CA ARG A 15 -12.68 -11.93 20.90
C ARG A 15 -12.10 -13.25 20.40
N PHE A 16 -10.78 -13.30 20.23
CA PHE A 16 -10.06 -14.57 20.15
C PHE A 16 -9.15 -14.72 21.37
N GLY A 17 -9.40 -15.74 22.19
CA GLY A 17 -8.66 -15.99 23.44
C GLY A 17 -8.75 -14.81 24.43
N ASN A 18 -7.59 -14.36 24.92
CA ASN A 18 -7.48 -13.25 25.88
C ASN A 18 -7.34 -11.86 25.23
N THR A 19 -7.60 -11.73 23.93
CA THR A 19 -7.46 -10.44 23.22
C THR A 19 -8.49 -9.43 23.72
N GLN A 20 -8.02 -8.25 24.13
CA GLN A 20 -8.87 -7.11 24.51
C GLN A 20 -9.62 -6.57 23.27
N MET A 21 -10.89 -6.22 23.47
CA MET A 21 -11.73 -5.56 22.45
C MET A 21 -11.13 -4.20 22.08
N THR A 22 -10.89 -3.97 20.79
CA THR A 22 -10.54 -2.64 20.30
C THR A 22 -11.80 -1.77 20.18
N VAL A 23 -11.63 -0.46 20.25
CA VAL A 23 -12.69 0.57 20.15
C VAL A 23 -13.53 0.41 18.86
N ASN A 24 -12.96 -0.21 17.81
CA ASN A 24 -13.64 -0.47 16.53
C ASN A 24 -14.90 -1.35 16.67
N ASN A 25 -14.90 -2.31 17.61
CA ASN A 25 -16.08 -3.16 17.82
C ASN A 25 -17.22 -2.40 18.50
N GLN A 26 -16.91 -1.40 19.33
CA GLN A 26 -17.92 -0.59 20.00
C GLN A 26 -18.66 0.32 19.00
N ILE A 27 -17.97 0.80 17.95
CA ILE A 27 -18.57 1.62 16.90
C ILE A 27 -19.46 0.78 15.98
N VAL A 28 -19.04 -0.43 15.60
CA VAL A 28 -19.85 -1.36 14.79
C VAL A 28 -21.11 -1.78 15.55
N VAL A 29 -20.98 -2.16 16.82
CA VAL A 29 -22.12 -2.52 17.67
C VAL A 29 -23.04 -1.32 17.90
N GLY A 30 -22.49 -0.13 18.19
CA GLY A 30 -23.28 1.09 18.38
C GLY A 30 -24.05 1.52 17.13
N THR A 31 -23.47 1.31 15.94
CA THR A 31 -24.13 1.61 14.66
C THR A 31 -25.24 0.60 14.35
N LEU A 32 -25.01 -0.69 14.62
CA LEU A 32 -26.05 -1.73 14.49
C LEU A 32 -27.18 -1.54 15.50
N MET A 33 -26.87 -1.10 16.73
CA MET A 33 -27.88 -0.74 17.74
C MET A 33 -28.71 0.47 17.28
N ASN A 34 -28.08 1.52 16.76
CA ASN A 34 -28.83 2.68 16.24
C ASN A 34 -29.70 2.33 15.02
N LEU A 35 -29.25 1.40 14.17
CA LEU A 35 -30.05 0.87 13.06
C LEU A 35 -31.26 0.06 13.56
N ALA A 36 -31.13 -0.64 14.69
CA ALA A 36 -32.24 -1.33 15.33
C ALA A 36 -33.22 -0.37 16.04
N ASP A 37 -32.69 0.69 16.69
CA ASP A 37 -33.48 1.67 17.44
C ASP A 37 -34.22 2.67 16.54
N ASN A 38 -33.63 3.05 15.40
CA ASN A 38 -34.22 3.97 14.42
C ASN A 38 -34.18 3.38 13.00
N PRO A 39 -35.00 2.34 12.71
CA PRO A 39 -34.88 1.52 11.49
C PRO A 39 -35.20 2.26 10.19
N THR A 40 -35.77 3.46 10.27
CA THR A 40 -36.09 4.32 9.13
C THR A 40 -35.05 5.42 8.90
N ARG A 41 -34.09 5.60 9.81
CA ARG A 41 -32.98 6.54 9.68
C ARG A 41 -31.71 5.79 9.33
N VAL A 42 -31.65 5.38 8.07
CA VAL A 42 -30.44 4.83 7.47
C VAL A 42 -29.67 5.99 6.85
N SER A 43 -28.40 6.17 7.21
CA SER A 43 -27.47 6.97 6.41
C SER A 43 -27.34 6.25 5.06
N VAL A 44 -28.12 6.67 4.07
CA VAL A 44 -28.10 6.09 2.73
C VAL A 44 -26.73 6.36 2.13
N GLY A 45 -26.01 5.26 1.91
CA GLY A 45 -24.58 5.23 1.65
C GLY A 45 -24.16 6.08 0.46
N GLN A 46 -22.87 6.37 0.44
CA GLN A 46 -22.20 6.88 -0.75
C GLN A 46 -22.40 5.90 -1.92
N ASP A 47 -22.57 6.41 -3.14
CA ASP A 47 -22.41 5.61 -4.36
C ASP A 47 -20.99 5.02 -4.35
N TRP A 48 -20.90 3.71 -4.11
CA TRP A 48 -19.64 2.99 -4.22
C TRP A 48 -19.36 2.78 -5.71
N ARG A 49 -18.56 3.68 -6.30
CA ARG A 49 -18.00 3.45 -7.64
C ARG A 49 -17.15 2.19 -7.59
N GLU A 50 -17.52 1.17 -8.37
CA GLU A 50 -16.77 -0.11 -8.47
C GLU A 50 -15.34 0.09 -8.99
N GLN A 51 -15.10 1.16 -9.76
CA GLN A 51 -13.76 1.53 -10.22
C GLN A 51 -13.55 3.04 -10.11
N PRO A 52 -12.44 3.49 -9.52
CA PRO A 52 -12.10 4.91 -9.47
C PRO A 52 -11.86 5.41 -10.89
N ASN A 53 -12.43 6.56 -11.23
CA ASN A 53 -12.12 7.20 -12.50
C ASN A 53 -10.69 7.80 -12.46
N LEU A 54 -10.20 8.29 -13.61
CA LEU A 54 -8.84 8.86 -13.67
C LEU A 54 -8.61 9.99 -12.65
N GLU A 55 -9.62 10.83 -12.42
CA GLU A 55 -9.55 11.93 -11.47
C GLU A 55 -9.49 11.42 -10.02
N ASP A 56 -10.26 10.39 -9.69
CA ASP A 56 -10.24 9.72 -8.39
C ASP A 56 -8.83 9.12 -8.13
N ILE A 57 -8.26 8.42 -9.11
CA ILE A 57 -6.89 7.86 -9.03
C ILE A 57 -5.87 8.98 -8.83
N VAL A 58 -5.91 10.04 -9.65
CA VAL A 58 -5.01 11.19 -9.54
C VAL A 58 -5.11 11.84 -8.17
N ASN A 59 -6.31 12.03 -7.64
CA ASN A 59 -6.51 12.64 -6.33
C ASN A 59 -5.96 11.75 -5.20
N ILE A 60 -6.14 10.43 -5.27
CA ILE A 60 -5.60 9.48 -4.30
C ILE A 60 -4.07 9.47 -4.34
N VAL A 61 -3.48 9.34 -5.54
CA VAL A 61 -2.02 9.32 -5.71
C VAL A 61 -1.39 10.66 -5.32
N HIS A 62 -2.06 11.78 -5.61
CA HIS A 62 -1.57 13.09 -5.18
C HIS A 62 -1.54 13.23 -3.66
N ARG A 63 -2.57 12.74 -2.95
CA ARG A 63 -2.54 12.68 -1.47
C ARG A 63 -1.44 11.76 -0.96
N MET A 64 -1.13 10.68 -1.67
CA MET A 64 -0.05 9.76 -1.31
C MET A 64 1.33 10.47 -1.33
N TYR A 65 1.54 11.40 -2.27
CA TYR A 65 2.80 12.13 -2.44
C TYR A 65 2.80 13.55 -1.87
N GLU A 66 1.75 13.95 -1.15
CA GLU A 66 1.57 15.32 -0.62
C GLU A 66 2.77 15.76 0.24
N LYS A 67 3.26 14.85 1.09
CA LYS A 67 4.42 15.12 1.97
C LYS A 67 5.76 15.17 1.22
N ASP A 68 5.79 14.65 0.01
CA ASP A 68 6.99 14.58 -0.81
C ASP A 68 7.12 15.79 -1.76
N GLY A 69 6.10 16.66 -1.79
CA GLY A 69 6.11 17.90 -2.57
C GLY A 69 5.91 17.71 -4.08
N ILE A 70 5.39 16.55 -4.50
CA ILE A 70 5.07 16.26 -5.90
C ILE A 70 3.77 16.99 -6.29
N SER A 71 3.84 17.80 -7.34
CA SER A 71 2.69 18.57 -7.81
C SER A 71 1.60 17.67 -8.43
N LYS A 72 0.36 18.17 -8.47
CA LYS A 72 -0.75 17.44 -9.08
C LYS A 72 -0.50 17.16 -10.57
N ASP A 73 0.13 18.09 -11.28
CA ASP A 73 0.46 17.93 -12.71
C ASP A 73 1.49 16.82 -12.93
N GLU A 74 2.48 16.71 -12.06
CA GLU A 74 3.45 15.60 -12.07
C GLU A 74 2.77 14.25 -11.79
N VAL A 75 1.82 14.21 -10.84
CA VAL A 75 1.03 13.00 -10.57
C VAL A 75 0.19 12.61 -11.79
N ILE A 76 -0.44 13.57 -12.45
CA ILE A 76 -1.19 13.33 -13.70
C ILE A 76 -0.27 12.71 -14.75
N ASN A 77 0.97 13.21 -14.88
CA ASN A 77 1.95 12.65 -15.80
C ASN A 77 2.28 11.19 -15.45
N ILE A 78 2.53 10.87 -14.18
CA ILE A 78 2.82 9.51 -13.71
C ILE A 78 1.64 8.56 -14.00
N VAL A 79 0.42 8.94 -13.64
CA VAL A 79 -0.79 8.11 -13.83
C VAL A 79 -1.06 7.87 -15.32
N LYS A 80 -0.86 8.89 -16.17
CA LYS A 80 -1.00 8.74 -17.63
C LYS A 80 0.10 7.89 -18.25
N THR A 81 1.30 7.90 -17.68
CA THR A 81 2.43 7.09 -18.16
C THR A 81 2.22 5.60 -17.85
N PHE A 82 1.58 5.29 -16.72
CA PHE A 82 1.32 3.91 -16.28
C PHE A 82 -0.19 3.63 -16.13
N PRO A 83 -0.94 3.59 -17.25
CA PRO A 83 -2.38 3.33 -17.20
C PRO A 83 -2.68 1.90 -16.73
N ASN A 84 -3.90 1.68 -16.23
CA ASN A 84 -4.43 0.38 -15.79
C ASN A 84 -3.64 -0.30 -14.66
N GLN A 85 -2.87 0.47 -13.89
CA GLN A 85 -2.21 -0.02 -12.67
C GLN A 85 -3.12 0.15 -11.45
N ALA A 86 -3.05 -0.79 -10.53
CA ALA A 86 -3.74 -0.71 -9.24
C ALA A 86 -3.09 0.36 -8.34
N LEU A 87 -3.79 0.80 -7.29
CA LEU A 87 -3.33 1.90 -6.42
C LEU A 87 -2.03 1.56 -5.65
N ASP A 88 -1.84 0.28 -5.34
CA ASP A 88 -0.63 -0.26 -4.70
C ASP A 88 0.64 -0.07 -5.56
N PHE A 89 0.52 -0.11 -6.89
CA PHE A 89 1.62 0.17 -7.82
C PHE A 89 2.24 1.54 -7.56
N TYR A 90 1.40 2.58 -7.41
CA TYR A 90 1.86 3.94 -7.13
C TYR A 90 2.51 4.06 -5.74
N GLY A 91 2.03 3.28 -4.76
CA GLY A 91 2.71 3.13 -3.48
C GLY A 91 4.09 2.48 -3.62
N ALA A 92 4.20 1.45 -4.45
CA ALA A 92 5.44 0.74 -4.72
C ALA A 92 6.50 1.61 -5.42
N LEU A 93 6.09 2.55 -6.29
CA LEU A 93 7.01 3.54 -6.90
C LEU A 93 7.77 4.31 -5.82
N ARG A 94 7.02 4.82 -4.84
CA ARG A 94 7.56 5.58 -3.72
C ARG A 94 8.47 4.68 -2.87
N SER A 95 8.02 3.49 -2.48
CA SER A 95 8.82 2.56 -1.67
C SER A 95 10.17 2.20 -2.32
N ARG A 96 10.21 2.00 -3.64
CA ARG A 96 11.46 1.71 -4.39
C ARG A 96 12.54 2.78 -4.22
N THR A 97 12.15 4.05 -4.15
CA THR A 97 13.12 5.14 -3.94
C THR A 97 13.71 5.12 -2.52
N TYR A 98 12.91 4.72 -1.53
CA TYR A 98 13.37 4.48 -0.16
C TYR A 98 14.30 3.27 -0.12
N ASP A 99 13.95 2.17 -0.79
CA ASP A 99 14.78 0.96 -0.85
C ASP A 99 16.18 1.27 -1.39
N ARG A 100 16.29 2.07 -2.47
CA ARG A 100 17.59 2.51 -3.01
C ARG A 100 18.40 3.31 -1.99
N SER A 101 17.74 4.18 -1.25
CA SER A 101 18.38 5.02 -0.23
C SER A 101 18.81 4.21 0.98
N ILE A 102 18.00 3.23 1.39
CA ILE A 102 18.34 2.28 2.44
C ILE A 102 19.50 1.40 1.99
N SER A 103 19.50 0.88 0.76
CA SER A 103 20.60 0.08 0.21
C SER A 103 21.92 0.85 0.25
N LYS A 104 21.90 2.10 -0.20
CA LYS A 104 23.07 2.98 -0.12
C LYS A 104 23.52 3.21 1.32
N TRP A 105 22.59 3.45 2.23
CA TRP A 105 22.91 3.58 3.65
C TRP A 105 23.52 2.30 4.23
N VAL A 106 23.03 1.12 3.85
CA VAL A 106 23.60 -0.17 4.25
C VAL A 106 25.04 -0.33 3.74
N GLU A 107 25.32 0.12 2.51
CA GLU A 107 26.68 0.14 1.96
C GLU A 107 27.58 1.12 2.75
N ASP A 108 27.08 2.33 3.04
CA ASP A 108 27.81 3.38 3.75
C ASP A 108 28.24 2.98 5.17
N ILE A 109 27.44 2.14 5.87
CA ILE A 109 27.80 1.62 7.21
C ILE A 109 28.80 0.45 7.18
N GLY A 110 29.29 0.07 6.00
CA GLY A 110 30.21 -1.05 5.80
C GLY A 110 29.51 -2.38 5.53
N GLY A 111 28.32 -2.33 4.94
CA GLY A 111 27.57 -3.50 4.47
C GLY A 111 26.70 -4.17 5.53
N VAL A 112 26.07 -5.27 5.12
CA VAL A 112 25.09 -6.02 5.92
C VAL A 112 25.69 -6.54 7.23
N GLU A 113 26.99 -6.84 7.25
CA GLU A 113 27.68 -7.35 8.45
C GLU A 113 27.65 -6.35 9.62
N ASN A 114 27.74 -5.06 9.31
CA ASN A 114 27.71 -3.99 10.31
C ASN A 114 26.29 -3.52 10.66
N LEU A 115 25.26 -3.99 9.95
CA LEU A 115 23.87 -3.59 10.15
C LEU A 115 23.39 -3.92 11.57
N GLY A 116 23.63 -5.16 12.04
CA GLY A 116 23.22 -5.61 13.37
C GLY A 116 23.92 -4.86 14.50
N ASN A 117 25.20 -4.53 14.32
CA ASN A 117 25.94 -3.74 15.30
C ASN A 117 25.43 -2.29 15.34
N THR A 118 25.12 -1.73 14.17
CA THR A 118 24.64 -0.36 13.99
C THR A 118 23.20 -0.16 14.48
N LEU A 119 22.31 -1.14 14.30
CA LEU A 119 20.91 -1.03 14.69
C LEU A 119 20.60 -1.63 16.07
N LEU A 120 21.22 -2.76 16.43
CA LEU A 120 20.80 -3.56 17.59
C LEU A 120 21.81 -3.57 18.74
N LYS A 121 23.12 -3.59 18.48
CA LYS A 121 24.15 -3.76 19.53
C LYS A 121 24.73 -2.44 20.08
N ARG A 122 24.03 -1.31 19.94
CA ARG A 122 24.47 0.00 20.45
C ARG A 122 24.31 0.13 21.97
N LYS A 123 25.13 1.00 22.56
CA LYS A 123 25.01 1.40 23.98
C LYS A 123 23.79 2.31 24.16
N LYS A 124 23.10 2.20 25.30
CA LYS A 124 21.84 2.91 25.63
C LYS A 124 21.87 4.45 25.50
N LEU A 125 23.06 5.06 25.41
CA LEU A 125 23.30 6.51 25.31
C LEU A 125 23.54 6.99 23.86
N GLU A 126 23.71 6.08 22.90
CA GLU A 126 23.89 6.44 21.49
C GLU A 126 22.52 6.67 20.81
N LYS A 127 22.37 7.80 20.14
CA LYS A 127 21.15 8.11 19.38
C LYS A 127 21.02 7.16 18.18
N LEU A 128 19.80 6.72 17.89
CA LEU A 128 19.51 5.92 16.70
C LEU A 128 19.93 6.68 15.43
N PRO A 129 20.40 5.97 14.39
CA PRO A 129 20.66 6.60 13.12
C PRO A 129 19.35 7.22 12.62
N VAL A 130 19.38 8.53 12.40
CA VAL A 130 18.24 9.25 11.83
C VAL A 130 18.30 9.07 10.33
N PHE A 131 17.39 8.27 9.78
CA PHE A 131 17.24 8.15 8.34
C PHE A 131 16.58 9.42 7.81
N THR A 132 17.29 10.15 6.96
CA THR A 132 16.71 11.26 6.20
C THR A 132 15.99 10.71 4.97
N PRO A 133 14.66 10.86 4.87
CA PRO A 133 13.92 10.40 3.69
C PRO A 133 14.52 10.98 2.41
N PRO A 134 14.65 10.18 1.33
CA PRO A 134 15.06 10.71 0.05
C PRO A 134 14.02 11.71 -0.45
N LYS A 135 14.50 12.81 -1.02
CA LYS A 135 13.63 13.72 -1.77
C LYS A 135 13.08 12.98 -2.98
N GLN A 136 11.77 12.84 -3.05
CA GLN A 136 11.13 12.25 -4.22
C GLN A 136 11.27 13.22 -5.40
N THR A 137 11.61 12.68 -6.57
CA THR A 137 11.60 13.41 -7.83
C THR A 137 10.78 12.63 -8.84
N ILE A 138 10.17 13.33 -9.80
CA ILE A 138 9.38 12.68 -10.84
C ILE A 138 10.22 11.68 -11.64
N GLU A 139 11.50 12.00 -11.92
CA GLU A 139 12.39 11.13 -12.67
C GLU A 139 12.63 9.81 -11.93
N ALA A 140 12.85 9.85 -10.62
CA ALA A 140 13.08 8.66 -9.82
C ALA A 140 11.82 7.77 -9.72
N LEU A 141 10.64 8.39 -9.67
CA LEU A 141 9.35 7.66 -9.67
C LEU A 141 9.09 7.00 -11.03
N LEU A 142 9.33 7.71 -12.14
CA LEU A 142 9.20 7.17 -13.50
C LEU A 142 10.17 6.01 -13.74
N GLU A 143 11.44 6.17 -13.36
CA GLU A 143 12.44 5.11 -13.47
C GLU A 143 12.03 3.87 -12.67
N SER A 144 11.55 4.06 -11.43
CA SER A 144 11.03 2.98 -10.59
C SER A 144 9.84 2.28 -11.25
N GLY A 145 8.95 3.05 -11.89
CA GLY A 145 7.78 2.52 -12.59
C GLY A 145 8.15 1.65 -13.79
N TYR A 146 9.06 2.11 -14.65
CA TYR A 146 9.55 1.30 -15.76
C TYR A 146 10.24 0.02 -15.30
N SER A 147 11.02 0.08 -14.22
CA SER A 147 11.63 -1.11 -13.62
C SER A 147 10.58 -2.12 -13.15
N LEU A 148 9.54 -1.65 -12.45
CA LEU A 148 8.49 -2.52 -11.93
C LEU A 148 7.66 -3.16 -13.04
N ILE A 149 7.29 -2.42 -14.08
CA ILE A 149 6.57 -2.96 -15.24
C ILE A 149 7.39 -4.03 -15.95
N LYS A 150 8.70 -3.80 -16.11
CA LYS A 150 9.61 -4.78 -16.70
C LYS A 150 9.65 -6.07 -15.86
N GLU A 151 9.75 -5.95 -14.55
CA GLU A 151 9.74 -7.10 -13.63
C GLU A 151 8.40 -7.85 -13.68
N GLN A 152 7.26 -7.15 -13.65
CA GLN A 152 5.94 -7.74 -13.81
C GLN A 152 5.83 -8.55 -15.12
N LYS A 153 6.33 -7.98 -16.23
CA LYS A 153 6.33 -8.65 -17.53
C LYS A 153 7.16 -9.94 -17.50
N LEU A 154 8.38 -9.89 -16.94
CA LEU A 154 9.24 -11.06 -16.82
C LEU A 154 8.60 -12.17 -15.95
N ILE A 155 7.93 -11.79 -14.85
CA ILE A 155 7.22 -12.74 -13.99
C ILE A 155 6.07 -13.39 -14.76
N MET A 156 5.29 -12.61 -15.50
CA MET A 156 4.18 -13.14 -16.32
C MET A 156 4.69 -14.10 -17.40
N GLU A 157 5.73 -13.71 -18.15
CA GLU A 157 6.36 -14.56 -19.18
C GLU A 157 6.89 -15.86 -18.58
N THR A 158 7.55 -15.80 -17.42
CA THR A 158 8.07 -16.99 -16.72
C THR A 158 6.95 -17.91 -16.25
N LYS A 159 5.85 -17.36 -15.71
CA LYS A 159 4.66 -18.14 -15.31
C LYS A 159 4.04 -18.83 -16.51
N LEU A 160 3.86 -18.09 -17.60
CA LEU A 160 3.28 -18.61 -18.84
C LEU A 160 4.13 -19.74 -19.42
N SER A 161 5.45 -19.57 -19.47
CA SER A 161 6.38 -20.62 -19.90
C SER A 161 6.26 -21.88 -19.04
N LYS A 162 6.16 -21.75 -17.71
CA LYS A 162 5.96 -22.89 -16.80
C LYS A 162 4.64 -23.62 -17.05
N GLU A 163 3.54 -22.89 -17.31
CA GLU A 163 2.26 -23.52 -17.65
C GLU A 163 2.31 -24.28 -18.98
N TYR A 164 2.95 -23.70 -20.01
CA TYR A 164 3.12 -24.40 -21.28
C TYR A 164 3.96 -25.66 -21.16
N MET A 165 5.07 -25.61 -20.40
CA MET A 165 5.94 -26.79 -20.21
C MET A 165 5.25 -27.89 -19.39
N LYS A 166 4.41 -27.52 -18.41
CA LYS A 166 3.65 -28.50 -17.62
C LYS A 166 2.66 -29.29 -18.48
N ASN A 167 2.13 -28.69 -19.54
CA ASN A 167 1.19 -29.32 -20.47
C ASN A 167 1.88 -30.07 -21.62
N MET A 168 3.22 -30.17 -21.63
CA MET A 168 4.00 -30.93 -22.62
C MET A 168 4.47 -32.30 -22.11
N ASP A 169 4.34 -32.55 -20.79
CA ASP A 169 4.72 -33.82 -20.14
C ASP A 169 3.52 -34.78 -19.93
N ASP A 170 2.34 -34.44 -20.48
CA ASP A 170 1.13 -35.29 -20.60
C ASP A 170 0.93 -35.77 -22.05
#